data_AF-A0A3C1ZK81-F1
#
_entry.id   AF-A0A3C1ZK81-F1
#
_cell.length_a   1.000
_cell.length_b   1.000
_cell.length_c   1.000
_cell.angle_alpha   90.00
_cell.angle_beta   90.00
_cell.angle_gamma   90.00
#
_symmetry.space_group_name_H-M   'P 1'
#
loop_
_entity.id
_entity.type
_entity.pdbx_description
1 polymer ?
#
loop_
_entity_poly.entity_id
_entity_poly.type
_entity_poly.pdbx_seq_one_letter_code
_entity_poly.pdbx_strand_id
1 'polypeptide(L)'
;MEELKRDSETKIEAVIHKPVMLGEVLSLFGEVKKPSPLVLDCTLGAGGHAQAILGTSPAVSYIGIDADPEAIQRSARRLSAFSDRLSLREGFFDEVLADFSAAMTEAATAAVTAGPAFVPAAATSASKGFRRPDFVLFDLGLSSHQYLGSGRGFSFSSEESLDMRLSPRLEDSAADIVNRLPEDKLADLIYTYGEERYSRRIARAIGEARRNAPIRSS
;
A
#
# COMPACT_ATOMS: atom_id res chain seq x y z
N MET A 1 2.18 -13.31 33.82
CA MET A 1 2.93 -12.56 32.78
C MET A 1 2.59 -13.04 31.36
N GLU A 2 2.19 -14.29 31.18
CA GLU A 2 1.84 -14.84 29.86
C GLU A 2 0.43 -14.43 29.40
N GLU A 3 -0.54 -14.33 30.32
CA GLU A 3 -1.89 -13.80 30.03
C GLU A 3 -1.91 -12.32 29.64
N LEU A 4 -1.09 -11.46 30.25
CA LEU A 4 -1.01 -10.04 29.88
C LEU A 4 -0.40 -9.82 28.48
N LYS A 5 0.56 -10.67 28.06
CA LYS A 5 1.11 -10.63 26.70
C LYS A 5 0.08 -11.10 25.67
N ARG A 6 -0.66 -12.16 26.00
CA ARG A 6 -1.72 -12.71 25.15
C ARG A 6 -2.88 -11.73 25.00
N ASP A 7 -3.26 -11.01 26.06
CA ASP A 7 -4.28 -9.93 25.99
C ASP A 7 -3.82 -8.72 25.16
N SER A 8 -2.53 -8.36 25.19
CA SER A 8 -1.99 -7.31 24.31
C SER A 8 -1.88 -7.74 22.85
N GLU A 9 -1.47 -8.98 22.57
CA GLU A 9 -1.41 -9.54 21.22
C GLU A 9 -2.83 -9.70 20.63
N THR A 10 -3.78 -10.17 21.45
CA THR A 10 -5.20 -10.32 21.05
C THR A 10 -5.89 -8.96 20.87
N LYS A 11 -5.53 -7.92 21.64
CA LYS A 11 -6.03 -6.55 21.43
C LYS A 11 -5.49 -5.90 20.16
N ILE A 12 -4.26 -6.23 19.75
CA ILE A 12 -3.66 -5.71 18.51
C ILE A 12 -4.30 -6.40 17.28
N GLU A 13 -4.65 -7.68 17.37
CA GLU A 13 -5.44 -8.37 16.35
C GLU A 13 -6.89 -7.84 16.23
N ALA A 14 -7.45 -7.28 17.32
CA ALA A 14 -8.84 -6.87 17.42
C ALA A 14 -9.16 -5.43 16.98
N VAL A 15 -8.19 -4.65 16.48
CA VAL A 15 -8.54 -3.45 15.72
C VAL A 15 -9.01 -3.91 14.34
N ILE A 16 -10.29 -4.27 14.25
CA ILE A 16 -10.98 -4.56 12.99
C ILE A 16 -10.87 -3.30 12.13
N HIS A 17 -9.85 -3.27 11.27
CA HIS A 17 -9.67 -2.20 10.30
C HIS A 17 -10.86 -2.26 9.33
N LYS A 18 -11.83 -1.36 9.54
CA LYS A 18 -12.93 -1.14 8.61
C LYS A 18 -12.40 -0.26 7.48
N PRO A 19 -12.49 -0.69 6.21
CA PRO A 19 -12.09 0.12 5.08
C PRO A 19 -12.84 1.46 5.04
N VAL A 20 -12.14 2.52 4.67
CA VAL A 20 -12.71 3.86 4.55
C VAL A 20 -13.70 3.89 3.39
N MET A 21 -14.85 4.55 3.58
CA MET A 21 -15.89 4.68 2.53
C MET A 21 -16.30 3.35 1.88
N LEU A 22 -16.32 2.26 2.66
CA LEU A 22 -16.59 0.91 2.13
C LEU A 22 -17.93 0.82 1.38
N GLY A 23 -18.98 1.46 1.89
CA GLY A 23 -20.31 1.38 1.27
C GLY A 23 -20.34 2.05 -0.10
N GLU A 24 -19.72 3.21 -0.21
CA GLU A 24 -19.57 3.99 -1.43
C GLU A 24 -18.77 3.21 -2.46
N VAL A 25 -17.63 2.61 -2.08
CA VAL A 25 -16.83 1.78 -2.97
C VAL A 25 -17.63 0.57 -3.47
N LEU A 26 -18.31 -0.15 -2.59
CA LEU A 26 -19.11 -1.33 -2.99
C LEU A 26 -20.27 -0.97 -3.93
N SER A 27 -20.84 0.23 -3.80
CA SER A 27 -21.95 0.68 -4.66
C SER A 27 -21.55 0.74 -6.15
N LEU A 28 -20.28 0.97 -6.46
CA LEU A 28 -19.75 1.04 -7.83
C LEU A 28 -19.73 -0.34 -8.53
N PHE A 29 -19.74 -1.43 -7.76
CA PHE A 29 -19.64 -2.79 -8.31
C PHE A 29 -21.00 -3.39 -8.72
N GLY A 30 -22.12 -2.77 -8.31
CA GLY A 30 -23.47 -3.26 -8.62
C GLY A 30 -23.92 -3.06 -10.08
N GLU A 31 -23.28 -2.16 -10.83
CA GLU A 31 -23.71 -1.78 -12.19
C GLU A 31 -23.03 -2.59 -13.31
N VAL A 32 -22.12 -3.50 -12.98
CA VAL A 32 -21.19 -4.10 -13.94
C VAL A 32 -21.76 -5.36 -14.57
N LYS A 33 -22.10 -5.26 -15.86
CA LYS A 33 -22.69 -6.37 -16.63
C LYS A 33 -21.68 -7.24 -17.39
N LYS A 34 -20.38 -6.98 -17.25
CA LYS A 34 -19.32 -7.68 -17.98
C LYS A 34 -19.08 -9.08 -17.39
N PRO A 35 -18.88 -10.12 -18.21
CA PRO A 35 -18.42 -11.41 -17.72
C PRO A 35 -17.01 -11.26 -17.13
N SER A 36 -16.91 -11.50 -15.83
CA SER A 36 -15.69 -11.39 -15.03
C SER A 36 -14.97 -10.04 -15.12
N PRO A 37 -15.45 -8.98 -14.45
CA PRO A 37 -14.74 -7.70 -14.43
C PRO A 37 -13.40 -7.81 -13.69
N LEU A 38 -12.38 -7.08 -14.15
CA LEU A 38 -11.08 -6.99 -13.48
C LEU A 38 -10.99 -5.75 -12.60
N VAL A 39 -10.62 -5.96 -11.34
CA VAL A 39 -10.23 -4.88 -10.41
C VAL A 39 -8.72 -4.86 -10.27
N LEU A 40 -8.14 -3.68 -10.41
CA LEU A 40 -6.76 -3.38 -10.05
C LEU A 40 -6.77 -2.50 -8.81
N ASP A 41 -6.32 -3.03 -7.69
CA ASP A 41 -6.18 -2.30 -6.43
C ASP A 41 -4.73 -1.90 -6.24
N CYS A 42 -4.47 -0.60 -6.33
CA CYS A 42 -3.13 -0.03 -6.32
C CYS A 42 -2.57 0.19 -4.91
N THR A 43 -3.37 -0.04 -3.88
CA THR A 43 -3.05 0.22 -2.47
C THR A 43 -3.74 -0.84 -1.61
N LEU A 44 -3.44 -2.11 -1.87
CA LEU A 44 -4.16 -3.24 -1.30
C LEU A 44 -4.18 -3.21 0.24
N GLY A 45 -3.09 -2.76 0.86
CA GLY A 45 -2.90 -2.75 2.29
C GLY A 45 -3.12 -4.13 2.89
N ALA A 46 -3.87 -4.18 3.98
CA ALA A 46 -4.25 -5.46 4.60
C ALA A 46 -5.38 -6.20 3.83
N GLY A 47 -5.85 -5.70 2.69
CA GLY A 47 -6.86 -6.37 1.85
C GLY A 47 -8.31 -6.19 2.30
N GLY A 48 -8.64 -5.14 3.04
CA GLY A 48 -9.99 -4.92 3.58
C GLY A 48 -11.04 -4.64 2.48
N HIS A 49 -10.74 -3.70 1.56
CA HIS A 49 -11.58 -3.46 0.38
C HIS A 49 -11.67 -4.70 -0.50
N ALA A 50 -10.52 -5.32 -0.80
CA ALA A 50 -10.44 -6.54 -1.61
C ALA A 50 -11.34 -7.67 -1.06
N GLN A 51 -11.31 -7.93 0.25
CA GLN A 51 -12.14 -8.96 0.88
C GLN A 51 -13.63 -8.69 0.69
N ALA A 52 -14.06 -7.44 0.89
CA ALA A 52 -15.45 -7.06 0.75
C ALA A 52 -15.93 -7.13 -0.72
N ILE A 53 -15.11 -6.67 -1.67
CA ILE A 53 -15.41 -6.73 -3.10
C ILE A 53 -15.47 -8.19 -3.57
N LEU A 54 -14.45 -8.99 -3.28
CA LEU A 54 -14.39 -10.41 -3.67
C LEU A 54 -15.51 -11.25 -3.04
N GLY A 55 -15.92 -10.92 -1.81
CA GLY A 55 -17.00 -11.59 -1.10
C GLY A 55 -18.40 -11.24 -1.62
N THR A 56 -18.61 -10.00 -2.06
CA THR A 56 -19.92 -9.54 -2.59
C THR A 56 -20.08 -9.76 -4.09
N SER A 57 -18.97 -9.88 -4.82
CA SER A 57 -18.94 -9.97 -6.29
C SER A 57 -18.21 -11.24 -6.78
N PRO A 58 -18.89 -12.40 -6.87
CA PRO A 58 -18.30 -13.67 -7.29
C PRO A 58 -17.75 -13.68 -8.73
N ALA A 59 -18.14 -12.73 -9.58
CA ALA A 59 -17.63 -12.62 -10.94
C ALA A 59 -16.27 -11.93 -11.02
N VAL A 60 -15.94 -11.07 -10.05
CA VAL A 60 -14.73 -10.21 -10.10
C VAL A 60 -13.45 -11.05 -10.12
N SER A 61 -12.51 -10.72 -10.98
CA SER A 61 -11.10 -11.06 -10.78
C SER A 61 -10.38 -9.86 -10.18
N TYR A 62 -9.39 -10.11 -9.34
CA TYR A 62 -8.75 -9.05 -8.55
C TYR A 62 -7.23 -9.14 -8.65
N ILE A 63 -6.58 -8.00 -8.87
CA ILE A 63 -5.13 -7.85 -8.77
C ILE A 63 -4.88 -6.81 -7.69
N GLY A 64 -4.23 -7.21 -6.60
CA GLY A 64 -3.85 -6.33 -5.51
C GLY A 64 -2.36 -6.00 -5.55
N ILE A 65 -2.03 -4.72 -5.47
CA ILE A 65 -0.67 -4.19 -5.46
C ILE A 65 -0.41 -3.49 -4.13
N ASP A 66 0.75 -3.72 -3.55
CA ASP A 66 1.26 -2.92 -2.44
C ASP A 66 2.79 -2.87 -2.49
N ALA A 67 3.36 -1.72 -2.14
CA ALA A 67 4.81 -1.55 -2.06
C ALA A 67 5.39 -2.16 -0.77
N ASP A 68 4.54 -2.35 0.24
CA ASP A 68 4.89 -2.91 1.54
C ASP A 68 4.81 -4.44 1.54
N PRO A 69 5.93 -5.17 1.67
CA PRO A 69 5.93 -6.64 1.69
C PRO A 69 5.14 -7.21 2.88
N GLU A 70 5.00 -6.48 3.99
CA GLU A 70 4.20 -6.94 5.12
C GLU A 70 2.70 -6.86 4.79
N ALA A 71 2.26 -5.82 4.08
CA ALA A 71 0.89 -5.69 3.60
C ALA A 71 0.52 -6.85 2.65
N ILE A 72 1.42 -7.20 1.73
CA ILE A 72 1.26 -8.36 0.84
C ILE A 72 1.11 -9.67 1.64
N GLN A 73 1.95 -9.90 2.64
CA GLN A 73 1.85 -11.12 3.46
C GLN A 73 0.54 -11.19 4.25
N ARG A 74 0.10 -10.08 4.83
CA ARG A 74 -1.15 -9.99 5.61
C ARG A 74 -2.37 -10.19 4.73
N SER A 75 -2.42 -9.53 3.58
CA SER A 75 -3.51 -9.66 2.62
C SER A 75 -3.58 -11.07 2.01
N ALA A 76 -2.44 -11.72 1.72
CA ALA A 76 -2.40 -13.11 1.27
C ALA A 76 -3.09 -14.07 2.26
N ARG A 77 -2.87 -13.90 3.57
CA ARG A 77 -3.55 -14.70 4.60
C ARG A 77 -5.04 -14.40 4.63
N ARG A 78 -5.43 -13.11 4.68
CA ARG A 78 -6.83 -12.67 4.75
C ARG A 78 -7.64 -13.12 3.54
N LEU A 79 -7.05 -13.12 2.35
CA LEU A 79 -7.73 -13.34 1.08
C LEU A 79 -7.56 -14.75 0.51
N SER A 80 -6.98 -15.68 1.28
CA SER A 80 -6.69 -17.06 0.87
C SER A 80 -7.90 -17.80 0.26
N ALA A 81 -9.11 -17.53 0.76
CA ALA A 81 -10.36 -18.10 0.25
C ALA A 81 -10.72 -17.67 -1.19
N PHE A 82 -10.05 -16.68 -1.75
CA PHE A 82 -10.29 -16.14 -3.10
C PHE A 82 -9.11 -16.35 -4.06
N SER A 83 -8.18 -17.25 -3.71
CA SER A 83 -6.95 -17.51 -4.48
C SER A 83 -7.18 -17.94 -5.93
N ASP A 84 -8.36 -18.48 -6.25
CA ASP A 84 -8.81 -18.84 -7.59
C ASP A 84 -9.10 -17.64 -8.50
N ARG A 85 -9.23 -16.43 -7.93
CA ARG A 85 -9.57 -15.19 -8.65
C ARG A 85 -8.77 -13.97 -8.20
N LEU A 86 -7.74 -14.18 -7.37
CA LEU A 86 -6.87 -13.16 -6.82
C LEU A 86 -5.43 -13.34 -7.29
N SER A 87 -4.79 -12.24 -7.69
CA SER A 87 -3.34 -12.15 -7.87
C SER A 87 -2.79 -11.01 -7.00
N LEU A 88 -1.64 -11.24 -6.38
CA LEU A 88 -0.97 -10.27 -5.51
C LEU A 88 0.37 -9.88 -6.12
N ARG A 89 0.70 -8.59 -6.16
CA ARG A 89 1.98 -8.08 -6.66
C ARG A 89 2.60 -7.11 -5.66
N GLU A 90 3.82 -7.41 -5.25
CA GLU A 90 4.63 -6.48 -4.46
C GLU A 90 5.33 -5.47 -5.39
N GLY A 91 5.09 -4.18 -5.18
CA GLY A 91 5.74 -3.10 -5.93
C GLY A 91 5.01 -1.78 -5.79
N PHE A 92 5.64 -0.70 -6.29
CA PHE A 92 4.96 0.59 -6.35
C PHE A 92 3.90 0.57 -7.45
N PHE A 93 2.76 1.22 -7.20
CA PHE A 93 1.65 1.16 -8.14
C PHE A 93 1.98 1.77 -9.50
N ASP A 94 2.86 2.77 -9.57
CA ASP A 94 3.30 3.40 -10.81
C ASP A 94 4.16 2.46 -11.66
N GLU A 95 5.08 1.72 -11.03
CA GLU A 95 5.86 0.65 -11.67
C GLU A 95 4.92 -0.41 -12.28
N VAL A 96 3.96 -0.89 -11.49
CA VAL A 96 3.05 -1.94 -11.95
C VAL A 96 2.09 -1.40 -13.03
N LEU A 97 1.58 -0.17 -12.90
CA LEU A 97 0.73 0.45 -13.92
C LEU A 97 1.48 0.66 -15.24
N ALA A 98 2.79 0.91 -15.21
CA ALA A 98 3.61 0.98 -16.41
C ALA A 98 3.62 -0.37 -17.17
N ASP A 99 3.66 -1.51 -16.48
CA ASP A 99 3.54 -2.85 -17.10
C ASP A 99 2.21 -3.00 -17.87
N PHE A 100 1.10 -2.54 -17.26
CA PHE A 100 -0.22 -2.59 -17.90
C PHE A 100 -0.26 -1.70 -19.15
N SER A 101 0.31 -0.50 -19.08
CA SER A 101 0.36 0.43 -20.22
C SER A 101 1.18 -0.14 -21.40
N ALA A 102 2.35 -0.73 -21.10
CA ALA A 102 3.20 -1.36 -22.10
C ALA A 102 2.49 -2.56 -22.75
N ALA A 103 1.90 -3.45 -21.95
CA ALA A 103 1.17 -4.61 -22.45
C ALA A 103 -0.05 -4.24 -23.32
N MET A 104 -0.76 -3.16 -22.99
CA MET A 104 -1.88 -2.65 -23.81
C MET A 104 -1.39 -2.07 -25.14
N THR A 105 -0.21 -1.46 -25.17
CA THR A 105 0.40 -0.91 -26.39
C THR A 105 0.83 -2.02 -27.34
N GLU A 106 1.49 -3.06 -26.81
CA GLU A 106 1.88 -4.26 -27.57
C GLU A 106 0.65 -5.03 -28.09
N ALA A 107 -0.38 -5.19 -27.25
CA ALA A 107 -1.64 -5.83 -27.63
C ALA A 107 -2.48 -5.02 -28.63
N ALA A 108 -2.32 -3.70 -28.71
CA ALA A 108 -2.97 -2.88 -29.74
C ALA A 108 -2.30 -3.03 -31.13
N THR A 109 -1.01 -3.40 -31.16
CA THR A 109 -0.28 -3.69 -32.41
C THR A 109 -0.47 -5.12 -32.94
N ALA A 110 -0.89 -6.06 -32.10
CA ALA A 110 -1.26 -7.41 -32.50
C ALA A 110 -2.79 -7.54 -32.55
N ALA A 111 -3.36 -7.88 -33.71
CA ALA A 111 -4.81 -7.98 -33.90
C ALA A 111 -5.55 -8.65 -32.71
N VAL A 112 -6.59 -7.95 -32.23
CA VAL A 112 -7.43 -8.32 -31.08
C VAL A 112 -7.93 -9.76 -31.22
N THR A 113 -7.30 -10.67 -30.48
CA THR A 113 -7.91 -11.92 -30.04
C THR A 113 -8.08 -11.82 -28.53
N ALA A 114 -9.29 -12.13 -28.06
CA ALA A 114 -9.65 -12.10 -26.66
C ALA A 114 -8.63 -12.95 -25.86
N GLY A 115 -7.82 -12.28 -25.04
CA GLY A 115 -6.84 -12.94 -24.17
C GLY A 115 -7.52 -13.85 -23.15
N PRO A 116 -6.83 -14.91 -22.69
CA PRO A 116 -7.44 -15.90 -21.82
C PRO A 116 -7.82 -15.30 -20.47
N ALA A 117 -8.82 -15.93 -19.85
CA ALA A 117 -9.22 -15.67 -18.48
C ALA A 117 -8.06 -15.89 -17.50
N PHE A 118 -8.03 -15.06 -16.44
CA PHE A 118 -7.31 -15.20 -15.17
C PHE A 118 -6.11 -16.19 -15.15
N VAL A 119 -4.88 -15.65 -15.04
CA VAL A 119 -3.67 -16.44 -14.80
C VAL A 119 -3.46 -16.57 -13.27
N PRO A 120 -3.49 -17.78 -12.69
CA PRO A 120 -3.26 -17.97 -11.25
C PRO A 120 -1.85 -17.58 -10.83
N ALA A 121 -1.69 -17.23 -9.55
CA ALA A 121 -0.48 -16.70 -8.90
C ALA A 121 0.73 -17.66 -8.79
N ALA A 122 0.91 -18.57 -9.76
CA ALA A 122 2.06 -19.47 -9.82
C ALA A 122 2.85 -19.30 -11.14
N ALA A 123 3.27 -18.07 -11.43
CA ALA A 123 4.37 -17.79 -12.35
C ALA A 123 4.80 -16.32 -12.18
N THR A 124 5.83 -16.10 -11.37
CA THR A 124 6.74 -14.98 -11.57
C THR A 124 7.33 -15.09 -12.97
N SER A 125 7.44 -13.95 -13.66
CA SER A 125 8.04 -13.75 -14.97
C SER A 125 7.14 -13.98 -16.21
N ALA A 126 7.25 -12.98 -17.10
CA ALA A 126 6.76 -12.88 -18.47
C ALA A 126 5.37 -12.27 -18.68
N SER A 127 5.42 -11.11 -19.33
CA SER A 127 4.43 -10.42 -20.16
C SER A 127 3.50 -11.35 -20.96
N LYS A 128 2.58 -12.03 -20.28
CA LYS A 128 1.40 -12.63 -20.92
C LYS A 128 0.19 -11.79 -20.58
N GLY A 129 -0.01 -10.78 -21.44
CA GLY A 129 -1.26 -10.05 -21.68
C GLY A 129 -2.05 -9.72 -20.42
N PHE A 130 -1.66 -8.66 -19.70
CA PHE A 130 -2.62 -8.02 -18.81
C PHE A 130 -3.85 -7.63 -19.63
N ARG A 131 -5.05 -7.95 -19.15
CA ARG A 131 -6.29 -7.41 -19.70
C ARG A 131 -6.54 -6.04 -19.06
N ARG A 132 -7.16 -5.12 -19.81
CA ARG A 132 -7.50 -3.79 -19.29
C ARG A 132 -8.37 -3.93 -18.03
N PRO A 133 -8.01 -3.26 -16.91
CA PRO A 133 -8.86 -3.27 -15.73
C PRO A 133 -10.17 -2.53 -16.00
N ASP A 134 -11.26 -3.06 -15.45
CA ASP A 134 -12.58 -2.42 -15.47
C ASP A 134 -12.72 -1.42 -14.33
N PHE A 135 -12.03 -1.69 -13.21
CA PHE A 135 -11.92 -0.80 -12.06
C PHE A 135 -10.48 -0.63 -11.64
N VAL A 136 -10.12 0.58 -11.25
CA VAL A 136 -8.86 0.88 -10.59
C VAL A 136 -9.17 1.55 -9.26
N LEU A 137 -8.68 0.97 -8.17
CA LEU A 137 -8.90 1.45 -6.81
C LEU A 137 -7.61 2.05 -6.26
N PHE A 138 -7.73 3.22 -5.64
CA PHE A 138 -6.70 3.85 -4.82
C PHE A 138 -7.33 4.27 -3.50
N ASP A 139 -6.81 3.72 -2.42
CA ASP A 139 -7.03 4.11 -1.02
C ASP A 139 -5.71 4.68 -0.50
N LEU A 140 -5.51 5.98 -0.76
CA LEU A 140 -4.26 6.66 -0.44
C LEU A 140 -4.20 6.96 1.06
N GLY A 141 -3.12 6.53 1.70
CA GLY A 141 -2.89 6.79 3.11
C GLY A 141 -2.00 5.74 3.74
N LEU A 142 -2.00 5.73 5.09
CA LEU A 142 -1.33 4.71 5.88
C LEU A 142 -2.34 3.67 6.35
N SER A 143 -1.94 2.40 6.32
CA SER A 143 -2.70 1.34 6.96
C SER A 143 -2.63 1.46 8.50
N SER A 144 -3.65 0.99 9.20
CA SER A 144 -3.63 0.95 10.68
C SER A 144 -2.45 0.17 11.23
N HIS A 145 -1.98 -0.86 10.52
CA HIS A 145 -0.80 -1.62 10.91
C HIS A 145 0.48 -0.79 10.81
N GLN A 146 0.67 -0.05 9.71
CA GLN A 146 1.80 0.88 9.58
C GLN A 146 1.82 1.88 10.74
N TYR A 147 0.65 2.42 11.10
CA TYR A 147 0.52 3.43 12.13
C TYR A 147 0.71 2.92 13.58
N LEU A 148 0.28 1.68 13.88
CA LEU A 148 0.20 1.20 15.28
C LEU A 148 1.11 0.02 15.63
N GLY A 149 1.60 -0.73 14.64
CA GLY A 149 2.21 -2.03 14.91
C GLY A 149 3.44 -2.36 14.07
N SER A 150 3.87 -1.45 13.19
CA SER A 150 4.98 -1.75 12.27
C SER A 150 6.36 -1.52 12.89
N GLY A 151 6.48 -0.74 13.96
CA GLY A 151 7.79 -0.40 14.54
C GLY A 151 8.62 0.54 13.67
N ARG A 152 8.03 1.12 12.62
CA ARG A 152 8.73 1.96 11.62
C ARG A 152 8.61 3.46 11.88
N GLY A 153 7.99 3.89 12.96
CA GLY A 153 7.95 5.31 13.34
C GLY A 153 7.01 6.16 12.50
N PHE A 154 5.89 5.58 12.06
CA PHE A 154 4.81 6.33 11.40
C PHE A 154 3.93 7.12 12.39
N SER A 155 4.08 6.86 13.69
CA SER A 155 3.31 7.49 14.76
C SER A 155 4.25 8.00 15.84
N PHE A 156 3.93 9.16 16.41
CA PHE A 156 4.61 9.73 17.57
C PHE A 156 4.04 9.23 18.90
N SER A 157 3.12 8.26 18.86
CA SER A 157 2.41 7.77 20.06
C SER A 157 3.23 6.78 20.88
N SER A 158 4.31 6.25 20.28
CA SER A 158 5.22 5.27 20.87
C SER A 158 6.61 5.49 20.29
N GLU A 159 7.64 5.25 21.11
CA GLU A 159 9.03 5.39 20.66
C GLU A 159 9.40 4.21 19.74
N GLU A 160 9.43 4.47 18.44
CA GLU A 160 9.81 3.51 17.40
C GLU A 160 11.01 4.02 16.58
N SER A 161 11.70 3.12 15.87
CA SER A 161 12.77 3.50 14.93
C SER A 161 12.23 4.45 13.88
N LEU A 162 12.92 5.58 13.65
CA LEU A 162 12.51 6.61 12.69
C LEU A 162 12.81 6.17 11.24
N ASP A 163 12.02 5.22 10.73
CA ASP A 163 12.18 4.66 9.39
C ASP A 163 11.23 5.33 8.38
N MET A 164 9.91 5.19 8.60
CA MET A 164 8.81 5.69 7.76
C MET A 164 8.78 5.22 6.30
N ARG A 165 9.63 4.27 5.88
CA ARG A 165 9.55 3.71 4.52
C ARG A 165 8.42 2.69 4.43
N LEU A 166 7.60 2.82 3.38
CA LEU A 166 6.59 1.82 3.03
C LEU A 166 7.25 0.53 2.53
N SER A 167 8.34 0.66 1.78
CA SER A 167 9.07 -0.45 1.17
C SER A 167 10.55 -0.41 1.56
N PRO A 168 11.18 -1.56 1.84
CA PRO A 168 12.63 -1.62 2.05
C PRO A 168 13.44 -1.29 0.78
N ARG A 169 12.79 -1.18 -0.38
CA ARG A 169 13.42 -0.74 -1.64
C ARG A 169 13.76 0.76 -1.66
N LEU A 170 13.16 1.56 -0.77
CA LEU A 170 13.47 2.99 -0.67
C LEU A 170 14.81 3.20 0.04
N GLU A 171 15.64 4.05 -0.55
CA GLU A 171 17.00 4.30 -0.07
C GLU A 171 17.02 5.02 1.29
N ASP A 172 16.47 6.23 1.35
CA ASP A 172 16.52 7.08 2.53
C ASP A 172 15.36 6.78 3.49
N SER A 173 15.70 6.52 4.76
CA SER A 173 14.73 6.55 5.87
C SER A 173 14.44 7.98 6.32
N ALA A 174 13.39 8.17 7.13
CA ALA A 174 13.12 9.44 7.79
C ALA A 174 14.31 9.89 8.67
N ALA A 175 14.97 8.96 9.38
CA ALA A 175 16.20 9.24 10.12
C ALA A 175 17.31 9.77 9.21
N ASP A 176 17.51 9.18 8.03
CA ASP A 176 18.52 9.64 7.08
C ASP A 176 18.21 11.06 6.59
N ILE A 177 16.95 11.31 6.22
CA ILE A 177 16.45 12.61 5.76
C ILE A 177 16.71 13.69 6.82
N VAL A 178 16.23 13.49 8.06
CA VAL A 178 16.34 14.51 9.11
C VAL A 178 17.77 14.72 9.60
N ASN A 179 18.64 13.71 9.51
CA ASN A 179 20.03 13.84 9.94
C ASN A 179 20.96 14.38 8.84
N ARG A 180 20.65 14.16 7.55
CA ARG A 180 21.54 14.46 6.41
C ARG A 180 21.14 15.70 5.62
N LEU A 181 19.85 15.99 5.42
CA LEU A 181 19.44 17.09 4.55
C LEU A 181 19.92 18.45 5.10
N PRO A 182 20.42 19.36 4.26
CA PRO A 182 20.63 20.76 4.64
C PRO A 182 19.36 21.39 5.23
N GLU A 183 19.52 22.31 6.19
CA GLU A 183 18.40 22.90 6.94
C GLU A 183 17.39 23.63 6.04
N ASP A 184 17.86 24.32 5.00
CA ASP A 184 17.01 24.97 3.99
C ASP A 184 16.18 23.94 3.20
N LYS A 185 16.81 22.83 2.77
CA LYS A 185 16.11 21.74 2.06
C LYS A 185 15.13 21.00 2.95
N LEU A 186 15.44 20.83 4.23
CA LEU A 186 14.52 20.26 5.19
C LEU A 186 13.32 21.19 5.43
N ALA A 187 13.54 22.51 5.50
CA ALA A 187 12.45 23.48 5.60
C ALA A 187 11.56 23.47 4.34
N ASP A 188 12.14 23.38 3.15
CA ASP A 188 11.39 23.28 1.89
C ASP A 188 10.53 22.01 1.84
N LEU A 189 11.07 20.87 2.29
CA LEU A 189 10.35 19.60 2.38
C LEU A 189 9.15 19.70 3.33
N ILE A 190 9.37 20.20 4.55
CA ILE A 190 8.32 20.36 5.57
C ILE A 190 7.23 21.34 5.10
N TYR A 191 7.62 22.44 4.44
CA TYR A 191 6.68 23.41 3.89
C TYR A 191 5.83 22.81 2.78
N THR A 192 6.47 22.13 1.82
CA THR A 192 5.82 21.64 0.60
C THR A 192 4.85 20.49 0.89
N TYR A 193 5.28 19.50 1.69
CA TYR A 193 4.48 18.29 1.94
C TYR A 193 3.69 18.33 3.25
N GLY A 194 4.16 19.09 4.24
CA GLY A 194 3.45 19.26 5.51
C GLY A 194 2.52 20.47 5.53
N GLU A 195 2.55 21.32 4.50
CA GLU A 195 1.82 22.60 4.43
C GLU A 195 2.07 23.50 5.67
N GLU A 196 3.24 23.36 6.29
CA GLU A 196 3.55 23.91 7.61
C GLU A 196 4.27 25.26 7.52
N ARG A 197 3.61 26.33 7.99
CA ARG A 197 4.11 27.72 7.94
C ARG A 197 5.34 27.95 8.82
N TYR A 198 5.51 27.16 9.87
CA TYR A 198 6.67 27.19 10.76
C TYR A 198 7.83 26.29 10.28
N SER A 199 7.81 25.82 9.04
CA SER A 199 8.81 24.90 8.48
C SER A 199 10.26 25.28 8.78
N ARG A 200 10.63 26.56 8.62
CA ARG A 200 11.98 27.06 8.92
C ARG A 200 12.35 26.93 10.40
N ARG A 201 11.41 27.21 11.30
CA ARG A 201 11.61 27.07 12.75
C ARG A 201 11.76 25.60 13.14
N ILE A 202 10.97 24.72 12.53
CA ILE A 202 11.04 23.27 12.76
C ILE A 202 12.36 22.70 12.23
N ALA A 203 12.74 23.03 10.99
CA ALA A 203 14.00 22.59 10.40
C ALA A 203 15.22 23.05 11.21
N ARG A 204 15.19 24.29 11.71
CA ARG A 204 16.22 24.79 12.63
C ARG A 204 16.29 23.99 13.93
N ALA A 205 15.15 23.69 14.54
CA ALA A 205 15.10 22.88 15.75
C ALA A 205 15.64 21.46 15.52
N ILE A 206 15.30 20.83 14.39
CA ILE A 206 15.86 19.55 13.96
C ILE A 206 17.39 19.66 13.76
N GLY A 207 17.84 20.72 13.09
CA GLY A 207 19.25 21.01 12.86
C GLY A 207 20.04 21.22 14.16
N GLU A 208 19.45 21.90 15.14
CA GLU A 208 19.98 22.07 16.50
C GLU A 208 20.06 20.73 17.24
N ALA A 209 18.99 19.93 17.22
CA ALA A 209 18.93 18.63 17.89
C ALA A 209 19.97 17.65 17.33
N ARG A 210 20.07 17.50 16.01
CA ARG A 210 20.99 16.54 15.38
C ARG A 210 22.48 16.87 15.56
N ARG A 211 22.81 18.13 15.89
CA ARG A 211 24.19 18.51 16.26
C ARG A 211 24.60 17.96 17.63
N ASN A 212 23.64 17.75 18.53
CA ASN A 212 23.89 17.19 19.84
C ASN A 212 23.98 15.66 19.76
N ALA A 213 23.01 15.02 19.11
CA ALA A 213 23.00 13.59 18.84
C ALA A 213 22.11 13.27 17.64
N PRO A 214 22.43 12.23 16.83
CA PRO A 214 21.57 11.81 15.73
C PRO A 214 20.15 11.46 16.20
N ILE A 215 19.14 11.91 15.45
CA ILE A 215 17.73 11.62 15.72
C ILE A 215 17.42 10.23 15.16
N ARG A 216 16.96 9.31 16.02
CA ARG A 216 16.79 7.88 15.66
C ARG A 216 15.40 7.32 15.92
N SER A 217 14.58 8.01 16.69
CA SER A 217 13.23 7.58 17.05
C SER A 217 12.18 8.65 16.72
N SER A 218 10.94 8.18 16.60
CA SER A 218 9.72 8.99 16.51
C SER A 218 9.26 9.47 17.88
#